data_AF-A0A9P4GWD5-F1
#
_entry.id   AF-A0A9P4GWD5-F1
#
_cell.length_a   1.000
_cell.length_b   1.000
_cell.length_c   1.000
_cell.angle_alpha   90.00
_cell.angle_beta   90.00
_cell.angle_gamma   90.00
#
_symmetry.space_group_name_H-M   'P 1'
#
loop_
_entity.id
_entity.type
_entity.pdbx_description
1 polymer ?
#
loop_
_entity_poly.entity_id
_entity_poly.type
_entity_poly.pdbx_seq_one_letter_code
_entity_poly.pdbx_strand_id
1 'polypeptide(L)'
;MRRFIDHALRRTKLINSDQSNPVDMEAPPQPHSTVGPAHLQNHCAIFGQLSADLRLLIHEAVLSDPDRLLHIVPYRCYVEAFHVLYDANTFSFNGAACIPRFRSILTVNNWNTIRRMNLSTVFKVPMELSPALKYIPPENYNEWAQNCEVVGTLKGLRWLFIDMTIWNYHDYKTTNTPDDRALIFILSHLRAIPVKFMEVEMNVDISEAVKSALEPMDFTITKRHRPYNTRVFRQA
;
A
#
# COMPACT_ATOMS: atom_id res chain seq x y z
N MET A 1 3.38 -22.52 1.85
CA MET A 1 3.81 -21.14 2.15
C MET A 1 2.71 -20.38 2.93
N ARG A 2 2.34 -20.85 4.13
CA ARG A 2 1.21 -20.35 4.96
C ARG A 2 1.61 -20.27 6.45
N ARG A 3 2.56 -19.42 6.84
CA ARG A 3 3.03 -19.35 8.24
C ARG A 3 3.34 -17.95 8.80
N PHE A 4 2.95 -16.85 8.15
CA PHE A 4 3.39 -15.51 8.59
C PHE A 4 2.31 -14.55 9.10
N ILE A 5 1.02 -14.94 9.20
CA ILE A 5 -0.05 -14.01 9.61
C ILE A 5 -0.61 -14.25 11.03
N ASP A 6 -0.36 -15.40 11.66
CA ASP A 6 -0.96 -15.71 12.97
C ASP A 6 -0.25 -15.12 14.21
N HIS A 7 0.87 -14.41 14.05
CA HIS A 7 1.67 -13.95 15.20
C HIS A 7 1.28 -12.53 15.72
N ALA A 8 0.47 -11.77 14.98
CA ALA A 8 0.17 -10.38 15.34
C ALA A 8 -1.09 -10.18 16.21
N LEU A 9 -1.90 -11.23 16.45
CA LEU A 9 -3.21 -11.09 17.13
C LEU A 9 -3.37 -11.90 18.43
N ARG A 10 -2.29 -12.41 19.03
CA ARG A 10 -2.35 -13.20 20.29
C ARG A 10 -1.77 -12.52 21.53
N ARG A 11 -1.35 -11.25 21.46
CA ARG A 11 -0.63 -10.60 22.58
C ARG A 11 -1.46 -9.70 23.50
N THR A 12 -2.80 -9.79 23.49
CA THR A 12 -3.67 -8.90 24.28
C THR A 12 -4.70 -9.60 25.16
N LYS A 13 -4.47 -10.86 25.55
CA LYS A 13 -5.27 -11.51 26.61
C LYS A 13 -4.42 -12.47 27.42
N LEU A 14 -3.94 -12.00 28.58
CA LEU A 14 -3.71 -12.75 29.83
C LEU A 14 -2.75 -11.97 30.73
N ILE A 15 -3.26 -10.98 31.50
CA ILE A 15 -2.73 -10.65 32.83
C ILE A 15 -3.89 -10.11 33.70
N ASN A 16 -4.46 -11.01 34.49
CA ASN A 16 -5.13 -10.84 35.78
C ASN A 16 -4.87 -12.19 36.45
N SER A 17 -4.47 -12.36 37.70
CA SER A 17 -4.43 -11.51 38.88
C SER A 17 -3.54 -12.28 39.86
N ASP A 18 -2.56 -11.66 40.50
CA ASP A 18 -1.99 -12.25 41.71
C ASP A 18 -1.62 -11.19 42.74
N GLN A 19 -2.02 -11.48 43.97
CA GLN A 19 -2.04 -10.59 45.12
C GLN A 19 -0.62 -10.34 45.64
N SER A 20 -0.26 -9.07 45.85
CA SER A 20 0.96 -8.71 46.59
C SER A 20 0.68 -7.68 47.69
N ASN A 21 1.27 -7.96 48.84
CA ASN A 21 1.27 -7.22 50.11
C ASN A 21 1.64 -5.72 49.99
N PRO A 22 1.25 -4.88 50.97
CA PRO A 22 1.63 -3.47 50.99
C PRO A 22 3.14 -3.34 51.29
N VAL A 23 3.90 -2.89 50.29
CA VAL A 23 5.27 -2.42 50.45
C VAL A 23 5.21 -0.92 50.68
N ASP A 24 5.87 -0.44 51.74
CA ASP A 24 6.03 0.99 52.02
C ASP A 24 6.62 1.70 50.79
N MET A 25 5.86 2.64 50.24
CA MET A 25 6.25 3.45 49.10
C MET A 25 7.27 4.50 49.53
N GLU A 26 8.55 4.17 49.35
CA GLU A 26 9.60 5.18 49.21
C GLU A 26 9.33 5.97 47.93
N ALA A 27 9.25 7.31 48.05
CA ALA A 27 8.87 8.18 46.95
C ALA A 27 9.81 7.98 45.74
N PRO A 28 9.28 7.83 44.52
CA PRO A 28 10.10 7.61 43.34
C PRO A 28 11.08 8.79 43.17
N PRO A 29 12.36 8.52 42.86
CA PRO A 29 13.34 9.57 42.62
C PRO A 29 12.82 10.46 41.50
N GLN A 30 12.68 11.76 41.80
CA GLN A 30 12.21 12.73 40.83
C GLN A 30 13.14 12.70 39.60
N PRO A 31 12.60 12.57 38.38
CA PRO A 31 13.42 12.60 37.18
C PRO A 31 14.17 13.93 37.15
N HIS A 32 15.49 13.85 37.22
CA HIS A 32 16.38 15.00 37.07
C HIS A 32 16.18 15.58 35.66
N SER A 33 15.23 16.50 35.55
CA SER A 33 15.07 17.33 34.37
C SER A 33 16.23 18.31 34.37
N THR A 34 17.36 17.89 33.82
CA THR A 34 18.39 18.81 33.36
C THR A 34 17.76 19.65 32.26
N VAL A 35 17.33 20.85 32.64
CA VAL A 35 16.81 21.88 31.73
C VAL A 35 17.96 22.33 30.83
N GLY A 36 18.26 21.52 29.82
CA GLY A 36 19.02 21.97 28.66
C GLY A 36 18.20 22.96 27.85
N PRO A 37 18.84 23.78 27.00
CA PRO A 37 18.12 24.68 26.10
C PRO A 37 17.14 23.86 25.26
N ALA A 38 15.85 24.18 25.36
CA ALA A 38 14.82 23.51 24.58
C ALA A 38 15.17 23.65 23.09
N HIS A 39 15.42 22.52 22.42
CA HIS A 39 15.64 22.51 20.98
C HIS A 39 14.37 23.04 20.30
N LEU A 40 14.48 24.19 19.63
CA LEU A 40 13.38 24.80 18.91
C LEU A 40 12.90 23.82 17.82
N GLN A 41 11.59 23.57 17.75
CA GLN A 41 10.96 22.65 16.78
C GLN A 41 11.33 22.95 15.32
N ASN A 42 11.72 24.20 15.06
CA ASN A 42 12.13 24.72 13.75
C ASN A 42 13.44 24.11 13.23
N HIS A 43 14.17 23.37 14.06
CA HIS A 43 15.46 22.76 13.67
C HIS A 43 15.27 21.47 12.87
N CYS A 44 14.07 20.87 12.87
CA CYS A 44 13.76 19.77 11.99
C CYS A 44 13.34 20.33 10.62
N ALA A 45 14.17 20.15 9.60
CA ALA A 45 13.95 20.66 8.25
C ALA A 45 12.60 20.20 7.65
N ILE A 46 12.12 19.01 8.01
CA ILE A 46 10.81 18.50 7.59
C ILE A 46 9.69 19.25 8.31
N PHE A 47 9.76 19.45 9.64
CA PHE A 47 8.74 20.19 10.38
C PHE A 47 8.70 21.68 9.98
N GLY A 48 9.85 22.26 9.60
CA GLY A 48 9.90 23.62 9.07
C GLY A 48 9.13 23.81 7.76
N GLN A 49 8.92 22.73 6.98
CA GLN A 49 8.16 22.76 5.73
C GLN A 49 6.65 22.51 5.92
N LEU A 50 6.22 22.09 7.12
CA LEU A 50 4.82 21.85 7.42
C LEU A 50 4.14 23.15 7.89
N SER A 51 2.89 23.36 7.47
CA SER A 51 2.06 24.43 8.03
C SER A 51 1.91 24.26 9.54
N ALA A 52 1.61 25.35 10.25
CA ALA A 52 1.37 25.29 11.70
C ALA A 52 0.25 24.28 12.04
N ASP A 53 -0.82 24.28 11.26
CA ASP A 53 -1.96 23.39 11.46
C ASP A 53 -1.59 21.91 11.31
N LEU A 54 -0.79 21.55 10.31
CA LEU A 54 -0.37 20.16 10.10
C LEU A 54 0.54 19.68 11.24
N ARG A 55 1.41 20.57 11.74
CA ARG A 55 2.26 20.26 12.90
C ARG A 55 1.43 20.02 14.15
N LEU A 56 0.41 20.85 14.37
CA LEU A 56 -0.53 20.69 15.48
C LEU A 56 -1.29 19.36 15.38
N LEU A 57 -1.77 18.98 14.20
CA LEU A 57 -2.44 17.69 13.98
C LEU A 57 -1.53 16.48 14.21
N ILE A 58 -0.26 16.55 13.78
CA ILE A 58 0.73 15.49 14.05
C ILE A 58 1.01 15.41 15.56
N HIS A 59 1.17 16.55 16.22
CA HIS A 59 1.37 16.59 17.66
C HIS A 59 0.17 16.06 18.42
N GLU A 60 -1.04 16.46 18.06
CA GLU A 60 -2.27 15.96 18.66
C GLU A 60 -2.37 14.44 18.44
N ALA A 61 -2.26 13.96 17.21
CA ALA A 61 -2.36 12.53 16.92
C ALA A 61 -1.30 11.66 17.63
N VAL A 62 -0.11 12.20 17.92
CA VAL A 62 0.94 11.45 18.61
C VAL A 62 0.87 11.63 20.13
N LEU A 63 0.53 12.82 20.63
CA LEU A 63 0.47 13.11 22.07
C LEU A 63 -0.86 12.67 22.71
N SER A 64 -1.94 12.55 21.93
CA SER A 64 -3.24 12.07 22.40
C SER A 64 -3.28 10.55 22.61
N ASP A 65 -2.31 9.81 22.11
CA ASP A 65 -2.17 8.36 22.32
C ASP A 65 -1.01 8.11 23.30
N PRO A 66 -1.29 7.79 24.58
CA PRO A 66 -0.25 7.59 25.59
C PRO A 66 0.67 6.39 25.28
N ASP A 67 0.26 5.50 24.38
CA ASP A 67 1.06 4.36 23.93
C ASP A 67 1.94 4.70 22.70
N ARG A 68 1.79 5.90 22.10
CA ARG A 68 2.61 6.35 20.96
C ARG A 68 3.72 7.29 21.40
N LEU A 69 4.94 6.76 21.42
CA LEU A 69 6.13 7.58 21.65
C LEU A 69 6.49 8.37 20.38
N LEU A 70 6.48 9.71 20.46
CA LEU A 70 7.08 10.57 19.43
C LEU A 70 8.61 10.47 19.51
N HIS A 71 9.20 9.51 18.81
CA HIS A 71 10.65 9.47 18.66
C HIS A 71 11.10 10.51 17.62
N ILE A 72 11.65 11.63 18.08
CA ILE A 72 12.43 12.54 17.23
C ILE A 72 13.78 11.87 16.97
N VAL A 73 13.88 11.19 15.83
CA VAL A 73 15.08 10.44 15.46
C VAL A 73 16.14 11.40 14.90
N PRO A 74 17.39 11.39 15.40
CA PRO A 74 18.48 12.18 14.82
C PRO A 74 18.66 11.89 13.33
N TYR A 75 18.98 12.92 12.54
CA TYR A 75 19.08 12.82 11.06
C TYR A 75 19.94 11.65 10.57
N ARG A 76 21.00 11.26 11.30
CA ARG A 76 21.83 10.11 10.92
C ARG A 76 21.06 8.78 10.95
N CYS A 77 20.27 8.54 11.99
CA CYS A 77 19.44 7.34 12.10
C CYS A 77 18.27 7.35 11.09
N TYR A 78 17.89 8.53 10.59
CA TYR A 78 16.89 8.68 9.53
C TYR A 78 17.37 8.11 8.18
N VAL A 79 18.65 8.32 7.82
CA VAL A 79 19.20 7.81 6.55
C VAL A 79 19.21 6.27 6.53
N GLU A 80 19.58 5.64 7.65
CA GLU A 80 19.53 4.18 7.80
C GLU A 80 18.09 3.66 7.75
N ALA A 81 17.18 4.32 8.48
CA ALA A 81 15.76 3.98 8.45
C ALA A 81 15.14 4.14 7.05
N PHE A 82 15.66 5.05 6.23
CA PHE A 82 15.21 5.24 4.84
C PHE A 82 15.49 4.03 3.97
N HIS A 83 16.69 3.46 4.08
CA HIS A 83 17.01 2.24 3.35
C HIS A 83 16.08 1.10 3.76
N VAL A 84 15.84 0.92 5.05
CA VAL A 84 14.88 -0.09 5.53
C VAL A 84 13.47 0.21 5.02
N LEU A 85 13.03 1.47 5.06
CA LEU A 85 11.67 1.86 4.70
C LEU A 85 11.34 1.56 3.23
N TYR A 86 12.25 1.84 2.30
CA TYR A 86 11.98 1.72 0.86
C TYR A 86 12.51 0.44 0.22
N ASP A 87 13.64 -0.09 0.72
CA ASP A 87 14.28 -1.28 0.16
C ASP A 87 13.71 -2.57 0.78
N ALA A 88 13.49 -2.56 2.10
CA ALA A 88 13.08 -3.76 2.84
C ALA A 88 11.55 -3.97 2.92
N ASN A 89 10.74 -2.97 2.60
CA ASN A 89 9.28 -3.09 2.64
C ASN A 89 8.64 -3.39 1.29
N THR A 90 7.37 -3.80 1.37
CA THR A 90 6.47 -3.94 0.22
C THR A 90 5.38 -2.88 0.31
N PHE A 91 5.30 -2.00 -0.69
CA PHE A 91 4.28 -0.96 -0.75
C PHE A 91 3.00 -1.54 -1.36
N SER A 92 1.89 -1.47 -0.64
CA SER A 92 0.61 -2.04 -1.09
C SER A 92 -0.38 -0.92 -1.42
N PHE A 93 -0.97 -0.98 -2.62
CA PHE A 93 -1.92 0.00 -3.13
C PHE A 93 -3.25 -0.67 -3.42
N ASN A 94 -4.33 0.00 -3.02
CA ASN A 94 -5.70 -0.39 -3.38
C ASN A 94 -6.19 0.56 -4.47
N GLY A 95 -6.21 0.06 -5.69
CA GLY A 95 -6.49 0.81 -6.90
C GLY A 95 -5.27 1.58 -7.43
N ALA A 96 -5.17 1.74 -8.74
CA ALA A 96 -4.02 2.37 -9.38
C ALA A 96 -4.07 3.90 -9.33
N ALA A 97 -5.26 4.49 -9.19
CA ALA A 97 -5.44 5.94 -9.08
C ALA A 97 -4.69 6.58 -7.89
N CYS A 98 -4.35 5.82 -6.85
CA CYS A 98 -3.57 6.34 -5.73
C CYS A 98 -2.05 6.44 -6.02
N ILE A 99 -1.57 5.78 -7.07
CA ILE A 99 -0.14 5.72 -7.40
C ILE A 99 0.41 7.08 -7.83
N PRO A 100 -0.21 7.85 -8.75
CA PRO A 100 0.27 9.19 -9.11
C PRO A 100 0.29 10.15 -7.91
N ARG A 101 -0.70 10.05 -7.02
CA ARG A 101 -0.76 10.87 -5.80
C ARG A 101 0.34 10.49 -4.80
N PHE A 102 0.60 9.20 -4.62
CA PHE A 102 1.70 8.75 -3.78
C PHE A 102 3.05 9.19 -4.37
N ARG A 103 3.20 9.08 -5.69
CA ARG A 103 4.37 9.56 -6.42
C ARG A 103 4.64 11.06 -6.19
N SER A 104 3.60 11.90 -6.15
CA SER A 104 3.78 13.36 -6.00
C SER A 104 4.26 13.78 -4.61
N ILE A 105 4.09 12.92 -3.60
CA ILE A 105 4.53 13.18 -2.22
C ILE A 105 6.01 12.79 -2.04
N LEU A 106 6.52 11.87 -2.86
CA LEU A 106 7.89 11.39 -2.78
C LEU A 106 8.83 12.19 -3.67
N THR A 107 10.06 12.39 -3.18
CA THR A 107 11.15 12.86 -4.04
C THR A 107 11.46 11.81 -5.12
N VAL A 108 12.04 12.24 -6.24
CA VAL A 108 12.44 11.34 -7.34
C VAL A 108 13.39 10.23 -6.82
N ASN A 109 14.29 10.57 -5.91
CA ASN A 109 15.23 9.62 -5.33
C ASN A 109 14.51 8.55 -4.49
N ASN A 110 13.59 8.96 -3.62
CA ASN A 110 12.82 8.05 -2.77
C ASN A 110 11.84 7.18 -3.56
N TRP A 111 11.30 7.72 -4.66
CA TRP A 111 10.49 6.92 -5.57
C TRP A 111 11.33 5.76 -6.15
N ASN A 112 12.52 6.07 -6.65
CA ASN A 112 13.42 5.09 -7.27
C ASN A 112 14.08 4.11 -6.27
N THR A 113 13.91 4.27 -4.96
CA THR A 113 14.39 3.29 -3.98
C THR A 113 13.39 2.16 -3.71
N ILE A 114 12.11 2.31 -4.12
CA ILE A 114 11.09 1.26 -3.95
C ILE A 114 11.49 0.01 -4.75
N ARG A 115 11.54 -1.14 -4.06
CA ARG A 115 11.89 -2.44 -4.68
C ARG A 115 10.71 -3.37 -4.91
N ARG A 116 9.69 -3.30 -4.06
CA ARG A 116 8.57 -4.23 -4.03
C ARG A 116 7.25 -3.47 -3.94
N MET A 117 6.35 -3.77 -4.86
CA MET A 117 5.03 -3.18 -4.91
C MET A 117 3.97 -4.27 -5.08
N ASN A 118 2.88 -4.12 -4.34
CA ASN A 118 1.65 -4.87 -4.50
C ASN A 118 0.54 -3.91 -4.95
N LEU A 119 -0.14 -4.24 -6.03
CA LEU A 119 -1.28 -3.48 -6.53
C LEU A 119 -2.52 -4.36 -6.54
N SER A 120 -3.51 -4.05 -5.72
CA SER A 120 -4.82 -4.71 -5.76
C SER A 120 -5.80 -3.84 -6.53
N THR A 121 -6.45 -4.40 -7.54
CA THR A 121 -7.25 -3.64 -8.51
C THR A 121 -8.51 -4.40 -8.94
N VAL A 122 -9.55 -3.67 -9.34
CA VAL A 122 -10.82 -4.24 -9.80
C VAL A 122 -11.25 -3.59 -11.10
N PHE A 123 -11.49 -4.39 -12.14
CA PHE A 123 -12.03 -3.93 -13.41
C PHE A 123 -13.47 -4.38 -13.58
N LYS A 124 -14.32 -3.49 -14.08
CA LYS A 124 -15.67 -3.86 -14.53
C LYS A 124 -15.63 -4.18 -16.01
N VAL A 125 -16.16 -5.34 -16.36
CA VAL A 125 -16.33 -5.77 -17.75
C VAL A 125 -17.81 -5.93 -18.09
N PRO A 126 -18.24 -5.62 -19.33
CA PRO A 126 -17.42 -5.12 -20.45
C PRO A 126 -16.97 -3.64 -20.27
N MET A 127 -15.91 -3.26 -20.99
CA MET A 127 -15.23 -1.97 -20.84
C MET A 127 -16.16 -0.77 -21.08
N GLU A 128 -17.10 -0.90 -22.01
CA GLU A 128 -18.08 0.12 -22.39
C GLU A 128 -19.04 0.48 -21.25
N LEU A 129 -19.21 -0.43 -20.28
CA LEU A 129 -20.08 -0.25 -19.12
C LEU A 129 -19.31 0.24 -17.88
N SER A 130 -18.07 0.69 -18.03
CA SER A 130 -17.35 1.36 -16.96
C SER A 130 -17.57 2.87 -17.09
N PRO A 131 -18.65 3.46 -16.52
CA PRO A 131 -18.71 4.90 -16.40
C PRO A 131 -17.57 5.38 -15.51
N ALA A 132 -17.19 6.65 -15.64
CA ALA A 132 -16.29 7.33 -14.72
C ALA A 132 -16.95 7.41 -13.33
N LEU A 133 -16.95 6.28 -12.61
CA LEU A 133 -17.44 6.22 -11.25
C LEU A 133 -16.45 6.99 -10.39
N LYS A 134 -16.99 7.84 -9.53
CA LYS A 134 -16.22 8.72 -8.66
C LYS A 134 -15.51 7.99 -7.50
N TYR A 135 -15.72 6.68 -7.36
CA TYR A 135 -15.25 5.86 -6.24
C TYR A 135 -14.20 4.86 -6.69
N ILE A 136 -13.07 4.83 -5.98
CA ILE A 136 -12.01 3.83 -6.11
C ILE A 136 -12.35 2.64 -5.21
N PRO A 137 -12.34 1.38 -5.69
CA PRO A 137 -12.45 0.86 -7.06
C PRO A 137 -13.93 0.65 -7.49
N PRO A 138 -14.22 0.50 -8.81
CA PRO A 138 -13.39 -0.03 -9.90
C PRO A 138 -12.42 0.96 -10.55
N GLU A 139 -11.45 0.45 -11.31
CA GLU A 139 -10.52 1.25 -12.12
C GLU A 139 -11.20 1.94 -13.30
N ASN A 140 -10.63 3.09 -13.66
CA ASN A 140 -10.92 3.78 -14.91
C ASN A 140 -9.97 3.30 -16.01
N TYR A 141 -10.51 2.70 -17.07
CA TYR A 141 -9.73 2.22 -18.22
C TYR A 141 -8.90 3.33 -18.89
N ASN A 142 -9.40 4.57 -18.91
CA ASN A 142 -8.69 5.70 -19.51
C ASN A 142 -7.47 6.14 -18.69
N GLU A 143 -7.50 5.93 -17.38
CA GLU A 143 -6.40 6.29 -16.47
C GLU A 143 -5.42 5.12 -16.26
N TRP A 144 -5.84 3.89 -16.53
CA TRP A 144 -5.04 2.69 -16.33
C TRP A 144 -3.68 2.78 -17.02
N ALA A 145 -3.67 3.17 -18.30
CA ALA A 145 -2.46 3.35 -19.09
C ALA A 145 -1.48 4.33 -18.41
N GLN A 146 -1.98 5.51 -18.04
CA GLN A 146 -1.19 6.55 -17.37
C GLN A 146 -0.67 6.07 -16.01
N ASN A 147 -1.47 5.34 -15.24
CA ASN A 147 -1.05 4.79 -13.96
C ASN A 147 0.07 3.76 -14.13
N CYS A 148 -0.03 2.87 -15.14
CA CYS A 148 1.04 1.94 -15.49
C CYS A 148 2.32 2.67 -15.91
N GLU A 149 2.22 3.75 -16.69
CA GLU A 149 3.37 4.58 -17.06
C GLU A 149 4.06 5.18 -15.82
N VAL A 150 3.29 5.68 -14.84
CA VAL A 150 3.84 6.19 -13.57
C VAL A 150 4.58 5.09 -12.81
N VAL A 151 4.02 3.89 -12.71
CA VAL A 151 4.73 2.73 -12.13
C VAL A 151 6.00 2.44 -12.92
N GLY A 152 5.95 2.54 -14.25
CA GLY A 152 7.08 2.31 -15.13
C GLY A 152 8.24 3.30 -14.93
N THR A 153 8.00 4.45 -14.30
CA THR A 153 9.06 5.38 -13.90
C THR A 153 9.89 4.90 -12.71
N LEU A 154 9.47 3.84 -12.00
CA LEU A 154 10.22 3.23 -10.89
C LEU A 154 11.42 2.43 -11.41
N LYS A 155 12.54 3.12 -11.64
CA LYS A 155 13.79 2.46 -12.09
C LYS A 155 14.31 1.40 -11.10
N GLY A 156 13.87 1.52 -9.85
CA GLY A 156 14.28 0.65 -8.77
C GLY A 156 13.44 -0.60 -8.56
N LEU A 157 12.27 -0.70 -9.20
CA LEU A 157 11.31 -1.75 -8.93
C LEU A 157 11.86 -3.10 -9.38
N ARG A 158 11.90 -4.07 -8.46
CA ARG A 158 12.39 -5.43 -8.73
C ARG A 158 11.25 -6.44 -8.77
N TRP A 159 10.21 -6.21 -7.99
CA TRP A 159 9.07 -7.10 -7.86
C TRP A 159 7.77 -6.31 -7.91
N LEU A 160 6.89 -6.67 -8.83
CA LEU A 160 5.53 -6.15 -8.91
C LEU A 160 4.55 -7.32 -8.85
N PHE A 161 3.76 -7.35 -7.79
CA PHE A 161 2.64 -8.28 -7.67
C PHE A 161 1.33 -7.54 -7.92
N ILE A 162 0.52 -8.01 -8.85
CA ILE A 162 -0.76 -7.41 -9.19
C ILE A 162 -1.87 -8.42 -8.90
N ASP A 163 -2.76 -8.05 -8.01
CA ASP A 163 -3.96 -8.81 -7.66
C ASP A 163 -5.16 -8.15 -8.33
N MET A 164 -5.72 -8.81 -9.33
CA MET A 164 -6.71 -8.24 -10.23
C MET A 164 -8.04 -9.00 -10.17
N THR A 165 -9.10 -8.30 -9.79
CA THR A 165 -10.45 -8.84 -9.82
C THR A 165 -11.18 -8.32 -11.06
N ILE A 166 -11.57 -9.23 -11.94
CA ILE A 166 -12.44 -8.93 -13.07
C ILE A 166 -13.89 -9.16 -12.63
N TRP A 167 -14.67 -8.09 -12.60
CA TRP A 167 -16.07 -8.10 -12.22
C TRP A 167 -16.96 -7.98 -13.47
N ASN A 168 -17.61 -9.08 -13.84
CA ASN A 168 -18.60 -9.09 -14.91
C ASN A 168 -19.95 -8.59 -14.39
N TYR A 169 -20.41 -7.43 -14.90
CA TYR A 169 -21.64 -6.78 -14.43
C TYR A 169 -22.90 -7.61 -14.73
N HIS A 170 -22.92 -8.30 -15.89
CA HIS A 170 -24.09 -9.01 -16.35
C HIS A 170 -24.29 -10.35 -15.66
N ASP A 171 -23.26 -10.85 -14.98
CA ASP A 171 -23.33 -12.22 -14.50
C ASP A 171 -22.54 -12.52 -13.24
N TYR A 172 -23.20 -12.31 -12.11
CA TYR A 172 -22.72 -12.84 -10.84
C TYR A 172 -22.98 -14.35 -10.69
N LYS A 173 -23.70 -15.00 -11.63
CA LYS A 173 -24.13 -16.40 -11.53
C LYS A 173 -23.60 -17.34 -12.62
N THR A 174 -23.19 -16.83 -13.78
CA THR A 174 -22.81 -17.65 -14.93
C THR A 174 -21.34 -17.49 -15.27
N THR A 175 -20.79 -18.55 -15.83
CA THR A 175 -19.42 -18.77 -16.30
C THR A 175 -19.07 -17.94 -17.53
N ASN A 176 -19.63 -16.73 -17.67
CA ASN A 176 -19.37 -15.90 -18.83
C ASN A 176 -17.91 -15.48 -18.84
N THR A 177 -17.22 -15.94 -19.89
CA THR A 177 -15.85 -15.58 -20.20
C THR A 177 -15.76 -14.06 -20.26
N PRO A 178 -14.82 -13.43 -19.52
CA PRO A 178 -14.58 -12.00 -19.63
C PRO A 178 -14.31 -11.61 -21.08
N ASP A 179 -14.70 -10.39 -21.46
CA ASP A 179 -14.42 -9.85 -22.78
C ASP A 179 -12.90 -9.84 -23.05
N ASP A 180 -12.48 -10.59 -24.07
CA ASP A 180 -11.08 -10.71 -24.49
C ASP A 180 -10.47 -9.33 -24.81
N ARG A 181 -11.26 -8.41 -25.40
CA ARG A 181 -10.77 -7.07 -25.74
C ARG A 181 -10.40 -6.27 -24.50
N ALA A 182 -11.24 -6.30 -23.47
CA ALA A 182 -10.96 -5.65 -22.19
C ALA A 182 -9.71 -6.26 -21.51
N LEU A 183 -9.56 -7.59 -21.52
CA LEU A 183 -8.38 -8.25 -20.95
C LEU A 183 -7.09 -7.90 -21.69
N ILE A 184 -7.12 -7.91 -23.03
CA ILE A 184 -5.97 -7.51 -23.86
C ILE A 184 -5.59 -6.05 -23.54
N PHE A 185 -6.56 -5.15 -23.43
CA PHE A 185 -6.30 -3.75 -23.08
C PHE A 185 -5.63 -3.65 -21.70
N ILE A 186 -6.17 -4.30 -20.67
CA ILE A 186 -5.63 -4.21 -19.30
C ILE A 186 -4.19 -4.75 -19.25
N LEU A 187 -3.98 -5.96 -19.79
CA LEU A 187 -2.72 -6.68 -19.68
C LEU A 187 -1.62 -6.13 -20.60
N SER A 188 -1.98 -5.55 -21.75
CA SER A 188 -0.99 -4.94 -22.66
C SER A 188 -0.25 -3.76 -22.02
N HIS A 189 -0.92 -2.97 -21.18
CA HIS A 189 -0.29 -1.83 -20.49
C HIS A 189 0.67 -2.26 -19.38
N LEU A 190 0.51 -3.47 -18.82
CA LEU A 190 1.47 -4.01 -17.87
C LEU A 190 2.83 -4.28 -18.50
N ARG A 191 2.88 -4.59 -19.80
CA ARG A 191 4.13 -4.81 -20.55
C ARG A 191 5.03 -3.57 -20.60
N ALA A 192 4.45 -2.39 -20.44
CA ALA A 192 5.20 -1.13 -20.44
C ALA A 192 5.99 -0.89 -19.14
N ILE A 193 5.77 -1.70 -18.09
CA ILE A 193 6.41 -1.54 -16.79
C ILE A 193 7.73 -2.34 -16.77
N PRO A 194 8.91 -1.68 -16.78
CA PRO A 194 10.18 -2.37 -16.74
C PRO A 194 10.44 -2.87 -15.32
N VAL A 195 10.14 -4.14 -15.06
CA VAL A 195 10.39 -4.80 -13.77
C VAL A 195 11.01 -6.17 -13.97
N LYS A 196 11.87 -6.58 -13.04
CA LYS A 196 12.57 -7.87 -13.13
C LYS A 196 11.63 -9.06 -12.95
N PHE A 197 10.67 -8.94 -12.03
CA PHE A 197 9.69 -9.97 -11.75
C PHE A 197 8.31 -9.34 -11.65
N MET A 198 7.39 -9.84 -12.45
CA MET A 198 5.99 -9.45 -12.41
C MET A 198 5.12 -10.70 -12.34
N GLU A 199 4.22 -10.70 -11.37
CA GLU A 199 3.22 -11.75 -11.18
C GLU A 199 1.84 -11.10 -11.15
N VAL A 200 0.92 -11.63 -11.94
CA VAL A 200 -0.47 -11.19 -12.01
C VAL A 200 -1.37 -12.32 -11.53
N GLU A 201 -2.09 -12.09 -10.44
CA GLU A 201 -3.11 -13.00 -9.90
C GLU A 201 -4.49 -12.51 -10.38
N MET A 202 -5.28 -13.38 -11.01
CA MET A 202 -6.61 -13.03 -11.52
C MET A 202 -7.69 -14.02 -11.06
N ASN A 203 -8.93 -13.56 -10.93
CA ASN A 203 -10.09 -14.40 -10.61
C ASN A 203 -10.70 -15.13 -11.82
N VAL A 204 -10.22 -14.86 -13.02
CA VAL A 204 -10.70 -15.42 -14.28
C VAL A 204 -9.58 -16.14 -15.01
N ASP A 205 -9.94 -17.13 -15.83
CA ASP A 205 -8.99 -17.73 -16.78
C ASP A 205 -8.80 -16.79 -17.99
N ILE A 206 -7.62 -16.86 -18.58
CA ILE A 206 -7.31 -16.14 -19.82
C ILE A 206 -7.46 -17.12 -20.99
N SER A 207 -8.24 -16.71 -22.00
CA SER A 207 -8.42 -17.47 -23.24
C SER A 207 -7.11 -17.57 -24.03
N GLU A 208 -6.97 -18.60 -24.86
CA GLU A 208 -5.78 -18.73 -25.73
C GLU A 208 -5.65 -17.54 -26.70
N ALA A 209 -6.76 -16.96 -27.15
CA ALA A 209 -6.76 -15.76 -28.00
C ALA A 209 -6.08 -14.57 -27.32
N VAL A 210 -6.39 -14.32 -26.04
CA VAL A 210 -5.76 -13.25 -25.26
C VAL A 210 -4.27 -13.55 -25.03
N LYS A 211 -3.90 -14.81 -24.73
CA LYS A 211 -2.48 -15.20 -24.58
C LYS A 211 -1.71 -14.93 -25.87
N SER A 212 -2.19 -15.43 -27.01
CA SER A 212 -1.56 -15.22 -28.31
C SER A 212 -1.44 -13.74 -28.68
N ALA A 213 -2.43 -12.91 -28.34
CA ALA A 213 -2.39 -11.47 -28.60
C ALA A 213 -1.34 -10.71 -27.74
N LEU A 214 -0.94 -11.27 -26.59
CA LEU A 214 -0.03 -10.63 -25.64
C LEU A 214 1.41 -11.13 -25.75
N GLU A 215 1.69 -12.18 -26.52
CA GLU A 215 3.04 -12.72 -26.69
C GLU A 215 4.01 -11.70 -27.37
N PRO A 216 5.27 -11.63 -26.91
CA PRO A 216 5.83 -12.24 -25.71
C PRO A 216 5.38 -11.54 -24.41
N MET A 217 5.08 -12.34 -23.38
CA MET A 217 4.72 -11.87 -22.03
C MET A 217 5.93 -12.00 -21.08
N ASP A 218 6.34 -10.89 -20.48
CA ASP A 218 7.45 -10.83 -19.51
C ASP A 218 6.97 -11.00 -18.05
N PHE A 219 5.75 -11.50 -17.86
CA PHE A 219 5.11 -11.69 -16.57
C PHE A 219 4.33 -13.00 -16.51
N THR A 220 4.16 -13.52 -15.30
CA THR A 220 3.40 -14.74 -15.06
C THR A 220 1.97 -14.40 -14.66
N ILE A 221 1.02 -15.22 -15.13
CA ILE A 221 -0.39 -15.06 -14.77
C ILE A 221 -0.86 -16.32 -14.06
N THR A 222 -1.46 -16.14 -12.89
CA THR A 222 -1.99 -17.23 -12.08
C THR A 222 -3.47 -17.01 -11.78
N LYS A 223 -4.26 -18.08 -11.88
CA LYS A 223 -5.67 -18.05 -11.50
C LYS A 223 -5.80 -18.29 -10.01
N ARG A 224 -6.56 -17.44 -9.31
CA ARG A 224 -6.98 -17.71 -7.94
C ARG A 224 -8.43 -17.36 -7.73
N HIS A 225 -9.16 -18.25 -7.07
CA HIS A 225 -10.55 -17.97 -6.74
C HIS A 225 -10.64 -16.83 -5.70
N ARG A 226 -11.21 -15.70 -6.13
CA ARG A 226 -11.53 -14.56 -5.27
C ARG A 226 -12.94 -14.06 -5.57
N PRO A 227 -13.92 -14.31 -4.69
CA PRO A 227 -15.23 -13.71 -4.85
C PRO A 227 -15.12 -12.20 -4.60
N TYR A 228 -15.72 -11.41 -5.48
CA TYR A 228 -15.78 -9.95 -5.31
C TYR A 228 -16.55 -9.60 -4.03
N ASN A 229 -15.86 -9.03 -3.04
CA ASN A 229 -16.47 -8.65 -1.78
C ASN A 229 -16.98 -7.20 -1.83
N THR A 230 -18.21 -7.04 -2.29
CA THR A 230 -18.92 -5.74 -2.36
C THR A 230 -18.92 -4.96 -1.04
N ARG A 231 -18.82 -5.63 0.12
CA ARG A 231 -18.87 -4.96 1.43
C ARG A 231 -17.57 -4.24 1.75
N VAL A 232 -16.43 -4.84 1.41
CA VAL A 232 -15.10 -4.27 1.65
C VAL A 232 -14.92 -3.00 0.80
N PHE A 233 -15.42 -2.99 -0.43
CA PHE A 233 -15.23 -1.87 -1.35
C PHE A 233 -16.24 -0.73 -1.19
N ARG A 234 -17.26 -0.86 -0.34
CA ARG A 234 -18.23 0.22 -0.05
C ARG A 234 -17.81 1.13 1.11
N GLN A 235 -16.75 0.80 1.84
CA GLN A 235 -16.37 1.46 3.09
C GLN A 235 -15.13 2.38 2.98
N ALA A 236 -14.59 2.57 1.78
CA ALA A 236 -13.48 3.50 1.50
C ALA A 236 -14.01 4.74 0.75
#